data_AF-A0A961GKZ7-F1
#
_entry.id   AF-A0A961GKZ7-F1
#
_cell.length_a   1.000
_cell.length_b   1.000
_cell.length_c   1.000
_cell.angle_alpha   90.00
_cell.angle_beta   90.00
_cell.angle_gamma   90.00
#
_symmetry.space_group_name_H-M   'P 1'
#
loop_
_entity.id
_entity.type
_entity.pdbx_description
1 polymer ?
#
loop_
_entity_poly.entity_id
_entity_poly.type
_entity_poly.pdbx_seq_one_letter_code
_entity_poly.pdbx_strand_id
1 'polypeptide(L)' 'MTATGDLRVSSRGQMSLPSSARHRWGLDDGGDVGYLDLGDAIVIVPGGTAELRRELLDSVTDQDWDQARRGFGDDELANE' A
#
# COMPACT_ATOMS: atom_id res chain seq x y z
N MET A 1 -6.02 14.31 9.31
CA MET A 1 -5.74 15.53 8.53
C MET A 1 -5.22 15.11 7.17
N THR A 2 -5.93 15.44 6.10
CA THR A 2 -5.48 15.18 4.73
C THR A 2 -4.68 16.40 4.27
N ALA A 3 -3.38 16.22 4.06
CA ALA A 3 -2.51 17.25 3.52
C ALA A 3 -2.32 17.00 2.02
N THR A 4 -2.69 17.98 1.20
CA THR A 4 -2.46 17.96 -0.26
C THR A 4 -1.36 18.96 -0.59
N GLY A 5 -0.49 18.61 -1.53
CA GLY A 5 0.55 19.50 -2.03
C GLY A 5 1.25 18.90 -3.24
N ASP A 6 1.91 19.75 -4.02
CA ASP A 6 2.62 19.33 -5.22
C ASP A 6 4.07 18.97 -4.89
N LEU A 7 4.56 17.90 -5.50
CA LEU A 7 5.94 17.47 -5.40
C LEU A 7 6.62 17.57 -6.76
N ARG A 8 7.78 18.21 -6.78
CA ARG A 8 8.60 18.28 -7.98
C ARG A 8 9.48 17.04 -8.08
N VAL A 9 9.41 16.36 -9.22
CA VAL A 9 10.39 15.35 -9.60
C VAL A 9 11.59 16.06 -10.22
N SER A 10 12.79 15.74 -9.75
CA SER A 10 14.04 16.30 -10.27
C SER A 10 14.33 15.77 -11.68
N SER A 11 15.27 16.40 -12.39
CA SER A 11 15.71 15.91 -13.71
C SER A 11 16.35 14.52 -13.67
N ARG A 12 16.72 14.03 -12.48
CA ARG A 12 17.23 12.67 -12.26
C ARG A 12 16.12 11.68 -11.88
N GLY A 13 14.85 12.08 -11.93
CA GLY A 13 13.72 11.22 -11.58
C GLY A 13 13.49 11.04 -10.08
N GLN A 14 14.11 11.86 -9.24
CA GLN A 14 13.99 11.75 -7.77
C GLN A 14 12.97 12.75 -7.22
N MET A 15 12.18 12.33 -6.24
CA MET A 15 11.33 13.21 -5.43
C MET A 15 11.60 12.98 -3.95
N SER A 16 11.39 14.02 -3.13
CA SER A 16 11.47 13.89 -1.67
C SER A 16 10.08 13.69 -1.09
N LEU A 17 9.95 12.74 -0.15
CA LEU A 17 8.74 12.62 0.65
C LEU A 17 8.53 13.89 1.49
N PRO A 18 7.29 14.41 1.59
CA PRO A 18 6.96 15.52 2.47
C PRO A 18 7.42 15.25 3.90
N SER A 19 7.95 16.28 4.60
CA SER A 19 8.42 16.15 5.98
C SER A 19 7.35 15.57 6.91
N SER A 20 6.09 15.99 6.75
CA SER A 20 4.95 15.47 7.51
C SER A 20 4.70 13.98 7.27
N ALA A 21 4.96 13.48 6.06
CA ALA A 21 4.83 12.06 5.76
C ALA A 21 6.00 11.28 6.38
N ARG A 22 7.23 11.79 6.26
CA ARG A 22 8.41 11.16 6.89
C ARG A 22 8.25 11.01 8.39
N HIS A 23 7.87 12.09 9.09
CA HIS A 23 7.67 12.05 10.53
C HIS A 23 6.58 11.07 10.94
N ARG A 24 5.43 11.11 10.26
CA ARG A 24 4.31 10.20 10.52
C ARG A 24 4.68 8.73 10.30
N TRP A 25 5.56 8.45 9.35
CA TRP A 25 6.02 7.10 9.01
C TRP A 25 7.29 6.68 9.76
N GLY A 26 7.83 7.52 10.65
CA GLY A 26 9.07 7.22 11.37
C GLY A 26 10.32 7.19 10.48
N LEU A 27 10.33 7.93 9.37
CA LEU A 27 11.42 7.99 8.39
C LEU A 27 12.28 9.26 8.54
N ASP A 28 12.33 9.86 9.73
CA ASP A 28 13.08 11.09 9.98
C ASP A 28 14.59 10.90 9.76
N ASP A 29 15.09 9.70 10.09
CA ASP A 29 16.48 9.28 9.89
C ASP A 29 16.70 8.49 8.58
N GLY A 30 15.70 8.48 7.70
CA GLY A 30 15.66 7.62 6.51
C GLY A 30 14.98 6.28 6.77
N GLY A 31 15.03 5.39 5.77
CA GLY A 31 14.38 4.08 5.81
C GLY A 31 13.78 3.71 4.46
N ASP A 32 13.10 2.57 4.43
CA ASP A 32 12.57 1.99 3.20
C ASP A 32 11.09 2.32 3.00
N VAL A 33 10.74 2.50 1.72
CA VAL A 33 9.35 2.61 1.27
C VAL A 33 9.11 1.62 0.14
N GLY A 34 7.89 1.10 0.09
CA GLY A 34 7.40 0.33 -1.04
C GLY A 34 6.67 1.24 -2.01
N TYR A 35 6.58 0.83 -3.27
CA TYR A 35 5.68 1.44 -4.23
C TYR A 35 4.84 0.38 -4.94
N LEU A 36 3.59 0.71 -5.21
CA LEU A 36 2.70 0.00 -6.11
C LEU A 36 2.53 0.85 -7.34
N ASP A 37 2.79 0.28 -8.51
CA ASP A 37 2.51 0.90 -9.79
C ASP A 37 1.14 0.44 -10.28
N LEU A 38 0.22 1.39 -10.44
CA LEU A 38 -1.15 1.16 -10.92
C LEU A 38 -1.33 1.65 -12.37
N GLY A 39 -0.25 2.04 -13.04
CA GLY A 39 -0.24 2.57 -14.40
C GLY A 39 -0.46 4.08 -14.47
N ASP A 40 -1.60 4.57 -13.98
CA ASP A 40 -1.93 6.01 -13.94
C ASP A 40 -1.52 6.70 -12.63
N ALA A 41 -1.23 5.90 -11.61
CA ALA A 41 -0.84 6.36 -10.30
C ALA A 41 0.21 5.43 -9.67
N ILE A 42 1.04 6.01 -8.81
CA ILE A 42 1.92 5.25 -7.91
C ILE A 42 1.46 5.48 -6.48
N VAL A 43 1.27 4.40 -5.74
CA VAL A 43 0.99 4.43 -4.30
C VAL A 43 2.27 4.09 -3.56
N ILE A 44 2.74 5.01 -2.71
CA ILE A 44 3.92 4.81 -1.87
C ILE A 44 3.47 4.43 -0.46
N VAL A 45 4.07 3.38 0.09
CA VAL A 45 3.74 2.84 1.41
C VAL A 45 4.98 2.78 2.31
N PRO A 46 4.83 3.05 3.63
CA PRO A 46 5.94 2.87 4.58
C PRO A 46 6.29 1.39 4.72
N GLY A 47 7.54 1.07 5.08
CA GLY A 47 7.93 -0.29 5.47
C GLY A 47 8.14 -1.29 4.33
N GLY A 48 7.86 -0.89 3.09
CA GLY A 48 8.05 -1.76 1.92
C GLY A 48 6.81 -2.58 1.54
N THR A 49 6.86 -3.23 0.38
CA THR A 49 5.76 -4.05 -0.14
C THR A 49 5.53 -5.34 0.67
N ALA A 50 6.56 -5.85 1.35
CA ALA A 50 6.45 -7.02 2.21
C ALA A 50 5.62 -6.72 3.47
N GLU A 51 5.86 -5.58 4.12
CA GLU A 51 5.08 -5.12 5.26
C GLU A 51 3.64 -4.83 4.85
N LEU A 52 3.44 -4.11 3.74
CA LEU A 52 2.10 -3.89 3.17
C LEU A 52 1.37 -5.22 2.92
N ARG A 53 2.02 -6.19 2.28
CA ARG A 53 1.41 -7.50 2.00
C ARG A 53 0.96 -8.18 3.29
N ARG A 54 1.80 -8.16 4.33
CA ARG A 54 1.47 -8.73 5.64
C ARG A 54 0.26 -8.01 6.24
N GLU A 55 0.28 -6.68 6.29
CA GLU A 55 -0.84 -5.89 6.83
C GLU A 55 -2.15 -6.13 6.08
N LEU A 56 -2.10 -6.20 4.75
CA LEU A 56 -3.28 -6.49 3.94
C LEU A 56 -3.83 -7.89 4.24
N LEU A 57 -2.98 -8.91 4.34
CA LEU A 57 -3.40 -10.26 4.69
C LEU A 57 -3.96 -10.33 6.11
N ASP A 58 -3.33 -9.66 7.07
CA ASP A 58 -3.78 -9.58 8.46
C ASP A 58 -5.12 -8.82 8.60
N SER A 59 -5.44 -7.94 7.64
CA SER A 59 -6.70 -7.19 7.62
C SER A 59 -7.88 -7.99 7.08
N VAL A 60 -7.64 -9.13 6.40
CA VAL A 60 -8.73 -9.96 5.85
C VAL A 60 -9.39 -10.74 6.97
N THR A 61 -10.67 -10.46 7.20
CA THR A 61 -11.46 -11.15 8.24
C THR A 61 -12.06 -12.46 7.73
N ASP A 62 -12.52 -13.31 8.64
CA ASP A 62 -13.28 -14.52 8.29
C ASP A 62 -14.51 -14.20 7.42
N GLN A 63 -15.16 -13.05 7.66
CA GLN A 63 -16.28 -12.59 6.87
C GLN A 63 -15.87 -12.22 5.44
N ASP A 64 -14.72 -11.55 5.28
CA ASP A 64 -14.19 -11.19 3.95
C ASP A 64 -13.85 -12.44 3.14
N TRP A 65 -13.24 -13.44 3.79
CA TRP A 65 -12.99 -14.75 3.19
C TRP A 65 -14.28 -15.44 2.77
N ASP A 66 -15.28 -15.48 3.66
CA ASP A 66 -16.58 -16.07 3.40
C ASP A 66 -17.32 -15.42 2.22
N GLN A 67 -17.20 -14.10 2.09
CA GLN A 67 -17.80 -13.35 1.00
C GLN A 67 -17.04 -13.58 -0.31
N ALA A 68 -15.71 -13.56 -0.28
CA ALA A 68 -14.88 -13.84 -1.45
C ALA A 68 -15.16 -15.24 -2.00
N ARG A 69 -15.22 -16.25 -1.12
CA ARG A 69 -15.54 -17.64 -1.48
C ARG A 69 -16.86 -17.78 -2.23
N ARG A 70 -17.90 -17.04 -1.80
CA ARG A 70 -19.23 -17.02 -2.46
C ARG A 70 -19.24 -16.24 -3.78
N GLY A 71 -18.28 -15.33 -3.99
CA GLY A 71 -18.16 -14.49 -5.18
C GLY A 71 -17.55 -15.18 -6.39
N PHE A 72 -16.81 -16.28 -6.21
CA PHE A 72 -16.17 -17.02 -7.31
C PHE A 72 -17.14 -17.86 -8.16
N GLY A 73 -18.43 -17.87 -7.85
CA GLY A 73 -19.48 -18.35 -8.76
C GLY A 73 -19.51 -19.86 -9.00
N ASP A 74 -18.77 -20.65 -8.21
CA ASP A 74 -18.85 -22.11 -8.21
C ASP A 74 -18.58 -22.66 -6.80
N ASP A 75 -19.61 -23.23 -6.18
CA ASP A 75 -19.52 -23.79 -4.82
C ASP A 75 -18.59 -25.02 -4.76
N GLU A 76 -18.27 -25.66 -5.90
CA GLU A 76 -17.34 -26.80 -5.95
C GLU A 76 -15.87 -26.37 -5.86
N LEU A 77 -15.47 -25.20 -6.39
CA LEU A 77 -14.08 -24.70 -6.33
C LEU A 77 -13.72 -24.06 -4.99
N ALA A 78 -14.70 -23.84 -4.12
CA ALA A 78 -14.56 -23.17 -2.84
C ALA A 78 -13.96 -24.05 -1.72
N ASN A 79 -13.76 -25.35 -1.97
CA ASN A 79 -13.42 -26.34 -0.94
C ASN A 79 -12.16 -27.18 -1.27
N GLU A 80 -11.41 -26.86 -2.33
CA GLU A 80 -10.07 -27.42 -2.62
C GLU A 80 -8.95 -26.49 -2.15
#